data_AF-A0A835LQW6-F1
#
_entry.id   AF-A0A835LQW6-F1
#
_cell.length_a   1.000
_cell.length_b   1.000
_cell.length_c   1.000
_cell.angle_alpha   90.00
_cell.angle_beta   90.00
_cell.angle_gamma   90.00
#
_symmetry.space_group_name_H-M   'P 1'
#
loop_
_entity.id
_entity.type
_entity.pdbx_description
1 polymer ?
#
loop_
_entity_poly.entity_id
_entity_poly.type
_entity_poly.pdbx_seq_one_letter_code
_entity_poly.pdbx_strand_id
1 'polypeptide(L)'
;MATASNYLCLVGLQSREDHRKQIELEEARKAGFAPAELDEDGKEINPHIPQYMSSAPWYLNAERPSLKHQRKWKSDPNYTKAWYDRGAKVHQAEKYRKGACEKFIEFLIWSL
;
A
#
# COMPACT_ATOMS: atom_id res chain seq x y z
N MET A 1 34.88 -36.64 -17.27
CA MET A 1 34.19 -36.34 -15.99
C MET A 1 34.78 -35.03 -15.45
N ALA A 2 34.16 -33.89 -15.74
CA ALA A 2 34.60 -32.59 -15.22
C ALA A 2 34.23 -32.53 -13.72
N THR A 3 35.24 -32.42 -12.87
CA THR A 3 35.09 -32.42 -11.41
C THR A 3 34.40 -31.15 -10.92
N ALA A 4 33.57 -31.30 -9.90
CA ALA A 4 32.67 -30.30 -9.32
C ALA A 4 33.39 -29.17 -8.55
N SER A 5 34.45 -28.59 -9.12
CA SER A 5 35.25 -27.52 -8.51
C SER A 5 34.98 -26.12 -9.06
N ASN A 6 34.16 -25.99 -10.11
CA ASN A 6 33.89 -24.69 -10.79
C ASN A 6 32.61 -23.97 -10.34
N TYR A 7 31.88 -24.51 -9.35
CA TYR A 7 30.61 -23.93 -8.89
C TYR A 7 30.72 -23.08 -7.63
N LEU A 8 31.93 -22.89 -7.08
CA LEU A 8 32.13 -22.27 -5.78
C LEU A 8 32.98 -20.98 -5.86
N CYS A 9 32.69 -20.08 -6.81
CA CYS A 9 33.33 -18.75 -6.81
C CYS A 9 32.57 -17.69 -7.63
N LEU A 10 31.28 -17.46 -7.37
CA LEU A 10 30.52 -16.41 -8.08
C LEU A 10 29.48 -15.68 -7.20
N VAL A 11 29.76 -15.45 -5.91
CA VAL A 11 28.83 -14.68 -5.05
C VAL A 11 29.49 -13.48 -4.36
N GLY A 12 30.83 -13.38 -4.34
CA GLY A 12 31.54 -12.42 -3.49
C GLY A 12 32.15 -11.18 -4.18
N LEU A 13 32.27 -11.15 -5.50
CA LEU A 13 32.91 -10.06 -6.23
C LEU A 13 32.15 -9.84 -7.54
N GLN A 14 31.10 -9.01 -7.51
CA GLN A 14 30.74 -8.33 -8.76
C GLN A 14 31.99 -7.58 -9.21
N SER A 15 32.43 -7.83 -10.46
CA SER A 15 33.60 -7.13 -11.00
C SER A 15 33.33 -5.63 -10.88
N ARG A 16 34.35 -4.82 -10.57
CA ARG A 16 34.21 -3.35 -10.46
C ARG A 16 33.55 -2.76 -11.72
N GLU A 17 33.78 -3.42 -12.85
CA GLU A 17 33.20 -3.17 -14.16
C GLU A 17 31.69 -3.37 -14.19
N ASP A 18 31.14 -4.39 -13.52
CA ASP A 18 29.71 -4.68 -13.53
C ASP A 18 28.93 -3.71 -12.63
N HIS A 19 29.51 -3.34 -11.49
CA HIS A 19 28.97 -2.29 -10.64
C HIS A 19 28.95 -0.93 -11.38
N ARG A 20 30.01 -0.63 -12.16
CA ARG A 20 30.06 0.58 -12.99
C ARG A 20 28.97 0.59 -14.06
N LYS A 21 28.77 -0.53 -14.76
CA LYS A 21 27.70 -0.69 -15.76
C LYS A 21 26.31 -0.52 -15.14
N GLN A 22 26.09 -1.05 -13.93
CA GLN A 22 24.81 -0.88 -13.22
C GLN A 22 24.52 0.57 -12.91
N ILE A 23 25.50 1.35 -12.47
CA ILE A 23 25.35 2.79 -12.25
C ILE A 23 25.04 3.51 -13.58
N GLU A 24 25.78 3.21 -14.65
CA GLU A 24 25.54 3.82 -15.98
C GLU A 24 24.13 3.49 -16.53
N LEU A 25 23.64 2.27 -16.29
CA LEU A 25 22.28 1.85 -16.64
C LEU A 25 21.22 2.57 -15.79
N GLU A 26 21.44 2.71 -14.49
CA GLU A 26 20.55 3.47 -13.60
C GLU A 26 20.50 4.95 -13.98
N GLU A 27 21.62 5.56 -14.36
CA GLU A 27 21.68 6.95 -14.84
C GLU A 27 20.94 7.13 -16.17
N ALA A 28 21.13 6.21 -17.13
CA ALA A 28 20.41 6.21 -18.40
C ALA A 28 18.90 6.04 -18.21
N ARG A 29 18.48 5.22 -17.23
CA ARG A 29 17.08 5.06 -16.85
C ARG A 29 16.50 6.29 -16.17
N LYS A 30 17.25 6.88 -15.24
CA LYS A 30 16.87 8.13 -14.56
C LYS A 30 16.74 9.29 -15.54
N ALA A 31 17.53 9.29 -16.60
CA ALA A 31 17.47 10.27 -17.68
C ALA A 31 16.41 9.95 -18.76
N GLY A 32 15.70 8.81 -18.66
CA GLY A 32 14.63 8.43 -19.58
C GLY A 32 15.10 7.89 -20.94
N PHE A 33 16.40 7.56 -21.09
CA PHE A 33 16.96 6.98 -22.32
C PHE A 33 16.79 5.46 -22.41
N ALA A 34 16.66 4.78 -21.27
CA ALA A 34 16.50 3.33 -21.19
C ALA A 34 15.10 2.93 -20.69
N PRO A 35 14.53 1.81 -21.17
CA PRO A 35 13.22 1.35 -20.75
C PRO A 35 13.21 1.02 -19.24
N ALA A 36 12.09 1.35 -18.57
CA ALA A 36 11.90 1.08 -17.15
C ALA A 36 12.01 -0.43 -16.84
N GLU A 37 12.42 -0.77 -15.63
CA GLU A 37 12.35 -2.17 -15.18
C GLU A 37 10.89 -2.58 -15.02
N LEU A 38 10.57 -3.79 -15.48
CA LEU A 38 9.27 -4.40 -15.25
C LEU A 38 9.37 -5.29 -14.01
N ASP A 39 8.47 -5.07 -13.05
CA ASP A 39 8.22 -5.96 -11.93
C ASP A 39 7.67 -7.32 -12.45
N GLU A 40 7.62 -8.34 -11.60
CA GLU A 40 7.04 -9.66 -11.91
C GLU A 40 5.59 -9.58 -12.39
N ASP A 41 4.84 -8.59 -11.93
CA ASP A 41 3.44 -8.35 -12.35
C ASP A 41 3.34 -7.53 -13.65
N GLY A 42 4.46 -7.28 -14.34
CA GLY A 42 4.51 -6.46 -15.56
C GLY A 42 4.28 -4.96 -15.30
N LYS A 43 4.48 -4.50 -14.05
CA LYS A 43 4.35 -3.08 -13.70
C LYS A 43 5.69 -2.38 -13.85
N GLU A 44 5.68 -1.25 -14.56
CA GLU A 44 6.85 -0.38 -14.70
C GLU A 44 7.25 0.19 -13.34
N ILE A 45 8.50 -0.08 -12.94
CA ILE A 45 9.11 0.49 -11.74
C ILE A 45 9.72 1.83 -12.15
N ASN A 46 9.21 2.91 -11.55
CA ASN A 46 9.70 4.26 -11.83
C ASN A 46 11.20 4.36 -11.50
N PRO A 47 12.07 4.75 -12.46
CA PRO A 47 13.52 4.92 -12.26
C PRO A 47 13.93 5.91 -11.17
N HIS A 48 13.02 6.75 -10.68
CA HIS A 48 13.28 7.71 -9.61
C HIS A 48 13.05 7.13 -8.19
N ILE A 49 12.56 5.89 -8.06
CA ILE A 49 12.43 5.23 -6.76
C ILE A 49 13.85 4.89 -6.26
N PRO A 50 14.24 5.28 -5.04
CA PRO A 50 15.53 4.89 -4.49
C PRO A 50 15.71 3.38 -4.43
N GLN A 51 16.92 2.89 -4.71
CA GLN A 51 17.22 1.46 -4.82
C GLN A 51 16.82 0.63 -3.59
N TYR A 52 16.92 1.19 -2.37
CA TYR A 52 16.55 0.49 -1.15
C TYR A 52 15.04 0.28 -0.98
N MET A 53 14.20 1.05 -1.69
CA MET A 53 12.74 0.90 -1.70
C MET A 53 12.26 -0.09 -2.75
N SER A 54 13.01 -0.28 -3.84
CA SER A 54 12.70 -1.24 -4.91
C SER A 54 13.25 -2.64 -4.61
N SER A 55 14.36 -2.74 -3.88
CA SER A 55 14.94 -4.01 -3.44
C SER A 55 14.05 -4.68 -2.39
N ALA A 56 13.54 -5.86 -2.69
CA ALA A 56 12.81 -6.65 -1.72
C ALA A 56 13.76 -7.15 -0.60
N PRO A 57 13.35 -7.08 0.67
CA PRO A 57 14.10 -7.68 1.77
C PRO A 57 14.33 -9.19 1.59
N TRP A 58 15.45 -9.72 2.09
CA TRP A 58 15.87 -11.12 1.90
C TRP A 58 14.85 -12.19 2.34
N TYR A 59 13.96 -11.87 3.28
CA TYR A 59 12.93 -12.80 3.77
C TYR A 59 11.71 -12.89 2.85
N LEU A 60 11.59 -11.97 1.91
CA LEU A 60 10.63 -12.03 0.81
C LEU A 60 11.42 -12.61 -0.37
N ASN A 61 11.13 -13.87 -0.73
CA ASN A 61 11.79 -14.60 -1.82
C ASN A 61 11.47 -14.00 -3.21
N ALA A 62 11.75 -12.71 -3.40
CA ALA A 62 11.59 -11.99 -4.65
C ALA A 62 12.96 -11.91 -5.32
N GLU A 63 13.09 -12.56 -6.48
CA GLU A 63 14.33 -12.56 -7.27
C GLU A 63 14.52 -11.25 -8.05
N ARG A 64 13.45 -10.45 -8.18
CA ARG A 64 13.42 -9.20 -8.93
C ARG A 64 13.08 -8.01 -8.05
N PRO A 65 13.54 -6.79 -8.40
CA PRO A 65 13.05 -5.56 -7.81
C PRO A 65 11.52 -5.52 -7.91
N SER A 66 10.83 -5.33 -6.79
CA SER A 66 9.38 -5.28 -6.76
C SER A 66 8.89 -4.28 -5.73
N LEU A 67 7.80 -3.59 -6.05
CA LEU A 67 7.13 -2.69 -5.11
C LEU A 67 6.01 -3.40 -4.33
N LYS A 68 5.90 -4.74 -4.46
CA LYS A 68 4.89 -5.56 -3.78
C LYS A 68 4.97 -5.43 -2.26
N HIS A 69 6.18 -5.42 -1.72
CA HIS A 69 6.42 -5.36 -0.28
C HIS A 69 6.04 -4.01 0.34
N GLN A 70 6.04 -2.94 -0.45
CA GLN A 70 5.57 -1.61 -0.02
C GLN A 70 4.05 -1.48 -0.11
N ARG A 71 3.36 -2.36 -0.86
CA ARG A 71 1.91 -2.31 -0.98
C ARG A 71 1.24 -2.85 0.27
N LYS A 72 0.11 -2.25 0.63
CA LYS A 72 -0.75 -2.75 1.69
C LYS A 72 -1.32 -4.11 1.28
N TRP A 73 -0.80 -5.17 1.91
CA TRP A 73 -1.17 -6.57 1.62
C TRP A 73 -2.55 -6.96 2.18
N LYS A 74 -3.05 -6.25 3.19
CA LYS A 74 -4.39 -6.41 3.77
C LYS A 74 -5.30 -5.30 3.28
N SER A 75 -6.34 -5.64 2.50
CA SER A 75 -7.49 -4.76 2.35
C SER A 75 -8.17 -4.65 3.72
N ASP A 76 -8.41 -3.43 4.22
CA ASP A 76 -9.14 -3.27 5.48
C ASP A 76 -10.56 -3.83 5.31
N PRO A 77 -10.93 -4.92 6.00
CA PRO A 77 -12.27 -5.50 5.86
C PRO A 77 -13.34 -4.62 6.51
N ASN A 78 -12.93 -3.59 7.27
CA ASN A 78 -13.80 -2.76 8.09
C ASN A 78 -13.91 -1.32 7.56
N TYR A 79 -13.98 -1.13 6.24
CA TYR A 79 -14.44 0.13 5.67
C TYR A 79 -15.96 0.09 5.51
N THR A 80 -16.69 0.00 6.63
CA THR A 80 -18.11 0.29 6.59
C THR A 80 -18.26 1.81 6.53
N LYS A 81 -18.85 2.34 5.45
CA LYS A 81 -19.22 3.77 5.34
C LYS A 81 -20.27 4.20 6.38
N ALA A 82 -20.71 3.28 7.23
CA ALA A 82 -21.67 3.53 8.29
C ALA A 82 -21.01 4.37 9.38
N TRP A 83 -21.20 5.67 9.27
CA TRP A 83 -21.04 6.60 10.39
C TRP A 83 -22.35 6.61 11.22
N TYR A 84 -22.36 7.19 12.41
CA TYR A 84 -23.62 7.30 13.17
C TYR A 84 -24.61 8.23 12.46
N ASP A 85 -25.90 7.93 12.54
CA ASP A 85 -26.95 8.70 11.88
C ASP A 85 -27.15 10.06 12.55
N ARG A 86 -26.54 11.10 11.98
CA ARG A 86 -26.77 12.49 12.40
C ARG A 86 -28.14 12.95 11.94
N GLY A 87 -28.96 13.43 12.88
CA GLY A 87 -30.28 13.98 12.56
C GLY A 87 -31.34 12.94 12.23
N ALA A 88 -31.13 11.67 12.63
CA ALA A 88 -32.17 10.65 12.59
C ALA A 88 -33.39 11.13 13.40
N LYS A 89 -34.45 11.57 12.71
CA LYS A 89 -35.73 11.87 13.33
C LYS A 89 -36.41 10.55 13.62
N VAL A 90 -36.34 10.11 14.88
CA VAL A 90 -37.23 9.06 15.37
C VAL A 90 -38.67 9.58 15.38
N HIS A 91 -39.64 8.67 15.24
CA HIS A 91 -41.06 9.01 15.21
C HIS A 91 -41.44 9.97 16.37
N GLN A 92 -41.95 11.15 16.02
CA GLN A 92 -42.43 12.12 17.00
C GLN A 92 -43.79 11.66 17.53
N ALA A 93 -43.90 11.50 18.85
CA ALA A 93 -45.14 11.14 19.49
C ALA A 93 -46.01 12.39 19.73
N GLU A 94 -47.28 12.32 19.36
CA GLU A 94 -48.26 13.40 19.60
C GLU A 94 -48.74 13.48 21.05
N LYS A 95 -48.57 12.40 21.84
CA LYS A 95 -49.03 12.28 23.23
C LYS A 95 -47.94 11.76 24.15
N TYR A 96 -47.98 12.20 25.40
CA TYR A 96 -47.02 11.81 26.43
C TYR A 96 -47.05 10.30 26.72
N ARG A 97 -45.87 9.70 26.83
CA ARG A 97 -45.67 8.29 27.23
C ARG A 97 -44.78 8.25 28.47
N LYS A 98 -45.17 7.45 29.46
CA LYS A 98 -44.40 7.27 30.71
C LYS A 98 -42.99 6.77 30.37
N GLY A 99 -41.96 7.48 30.84
CA GLY A 99 -40.55 7.19 30.56
C GLY A 99 -39.90 8.11 29.49
N ALA A 100 -40.66 9.02 28.89
CA ALA A 100 -40.09 10.06 28.03
C ALA A 100 -39.55 11.25 28.84
N CYS A 101 -38.52 11.94 28.30
CA CYS A 101 -38.00 13.18 28.90
C CYS A 101 -39.07 14.29 28.87
N GLU A 102 -39.29 14.94 30.01
CA GLU A 102 -40.36 15.95 30.23
C GLU A 102 -40.24 17.15 29.26
N LYS A 103 -39.02 17.60 28.99
CA LYS A 103 -38.71 18.80 28.19
C LYS A 103 -39.12 18.70 26.72
N PHE A 104 -39.27 17.49 26.16
CA PHE A 104 -39.58 17.32 24.74
C PHE A 104 -41.07 17.50 24.42
N ILE A 105 -41.93 17.44 25.44
CA ILE A 105 -43.39 17.44 25.27
C ILE A 105 -44.00 18.80 25.62
N GLU A 106 -43.33 19.59 26.46
CA GLU A 106 -43.74 20.96 26.82
C GLU A 106 -43.86 21.88 25.58
N PHE A 107 -43.00 21.69 24.57
CA PHE A 107 -43.00 22.48 23.34
C PHE A 107 -44.25 22.27 22.46
N LEU A 108 -44.90 21.10 22.56
CA LEU A 108 -46.10 20.77 21.76
C LEU A 108 -47.40 21.28 22.41
N ILE A 109 -47.42 21.50 23.73
CA ILE A 109 -48.63 21.87 24.47
C ILE A 109 -48.88 23.41 24.43
N TRP A 110 -47.82 24.21 24.24
CA TRP A 110 -47.90 25.68 24.22
C TRP A 110 -47.83 26.33 22.84
N SER A 111 -47.80 25.54 21.76
CA SER A 111 -47.74 26.02 20.36
C SER A 111 -49.06 25.87 19.58
N LEU A 112 -50.17 25.58 20.27
CA LEU A 112 -51.55 25.55 19.76
C LEU A 112 -52.37 26.64 20.45
#